data_AF-A0A447RNF8-F1
#
_entry.id   AF-A0A447RNF8-F1
#
_cell.length_a   1.000
_cell.length_b   1.000
_cell.length_c   1.000
_cell.angle_alpha   90.00
_cell.angle_beta   90.00
_cell.angle_gamma   90.00
#
_symmetry.space_group_name_H-M   'P 1'
#
loop_
_entity.id
_entity.type
_entity.pdbx_description
1 polymer ?
#
loop_
_entity_poly.entity_id
_entity_poly.type
_entity_poly.pdbx_seq_one_letter_code
_entity_poly.pdbx_strand_id
1 'polypeptide(L)'
;MFLEKRVYQGSSGSVYPYGVIDTLTGEREMRDYQAVWMENDFLRVMLLPELGGRIHRAYDKVKQRDFVYYNEVVKPALVGLLGPWISGGIEFNWPQHHRPTTFKPVDFSIQQGENGAQTVWDGGSGAHARFAGYGRVYALS
;
A
#
# COMPACT_ATOMS: atom_id res chain seq x y z
N MET A 1 13.66 3.33 -27.69
CA MET A 1 12.50 3.75 -26.89
C MET A 1 11.63 2.51 -26.71
N PHE A 2 11.65 1.89 -25.53
CA PHE A 2 11.00 0.58 -25.25
C PHE A 2 9.56 0.76 -24.76
N LEU A 3 8.73 1.42 -25.55
CA LEU A 3 7.30 1.56 -25.27
C LEU A 3 6.55 0.45 -26.02
N GLU A 4 6.47 -0.74 -25.43
CA GLU A 4 5.59 -1.79 -25.94
C GLU A 4 4.28 -1.84 -25.13
N LYS A 5 3.18 -1.51 -25.80
CA LYS A 5 1.79 -1.97 -25.58
C LYS A 5 1.15 -1.86 -24.18
N ARG A 6 1.75 -1.18 -23.20
CA ARG A 6 1.07 -0.83 -21.94
C ARG A 6 0.73 0.65 -21.89
N VAL A 7 -0.57 0.93 -21.72
CA VAL A 7 -1.11 2.30 -21.60
C VAL A 7 -0.61 2.98 -20.32
N TYR A 8 -0.24 2.21 -19.29
CA TYR A 8 0.17 2.70 -17.98
C TYR A 8 1.63 2.33 -17.66
N GLN A 9 2.33 3.22 -16.95
CA GLN A 9 3.71 3.10 -16.43
C GLN A 9 4.86 3.12 -17.45
N GLY A 10 4.60 3.16 -18.76
CA GLY A 10 5.66 3.29 -19.79
C GLY A 10 6.75 2.21 -19.69
N SER A 11 6.39 1.03 -19.19
CA SER A 11 7.32 -0.09 -18.98
C SER A 11 7.20 -1.12 -20.11
N SER A 12 8.26 -1.90 -20.34
CA SER A 12 8.25 -3.03 -21.28
C SER A 12 7.38 -4.22 -20.84
N GLY A 13 6.77 -4.16 -19.64
CA GLY A 13 6.08 -5.28 -19.03
C GLY A 13 7.01 -6.38 -18.49
N SER A 14 8.32 -6.32 -18.73
CA SER A 14 9.30 -7.28 -18.19
C SER A 14 9.81 -6.79 -16.83
N VAL A 15 9.14 -7.17 -15.75
CA VAL A 15 9.50 -6.78 -14.37
C VAL A 15 10.21 -7.94 -13.66
N TYR A 16 11.42 -8.28 -14.09
CA TYR A 16 12.21 -9.33 -13.45
C TYR A 16 12.46 -9.02 -11.95
N PRO A 17 12.31 -9.98 -11.02
CA PRO A 17 12.04 -11.42 -11.22
C PRO A 17 10.54 -11.80 -11.20
N TYR A 18 9.64 -10.83 -11.21
CA TYR A 18 8.21 -11.08 -11.05
C TYR A 18 7.49 -11.33 -12.38
N GLY A 19 6.53 -12.25 -12.34
CA GLY A 19 5.51 -12.35 -13.37
C GLY A 19 4.54 -11.18 -13.31
N VAL A 20 3.89 -10.91 -14.44
CA VAL A 20 2.91 -9.83 -14.56
C VAL A 20 1.52 -10.42 -14.71
N ILE A 21 0.57 -9.85 -13.98
CA ILE A 21 -0.85 -10.16 -14.11
C ILE A 21 -1.43 -9.18 -15.14
N ASP A 22 -2.11 -9.70 -16.16
CA ASP A 22 -2.67 -8.92 -17.27
C ASP A 22 -4.18 -9.13 -17.46
N THR A 23 -4.79 -9.91 -16.57
CA THR A 23 -6.22 -10.23 -16.58
C THR A 23 -6.77 -10.14 -15.16
N LEU A 24 -8.01 -9.68 -15.03
CA LEU A 24 -8.76 -9.66 -13.77
C LEU A 24 -10.00 -10.54 -13.96
N THR A 25 -10.43 -11.23 -12.89
CA THR A 25 -11.61 -12.13 -12.94
C THR A 25 -12.89 -11.39 -13.29
N GLY A 26 -13.01 -10.10 -12.91
CA GLY A 26 -14.24 -9.33 -13.05
C GLY A 26 -15.31 -9.67 -12.00
N GLU A 27 -15.05 -10.69 -11.18
CA GLU A 27 -15.95 -11.14 -10.11
C GLU A 27 -15.58 -10.48 -8.79
N ARG A 28 -16.61 -10.08 -8.02
CA ARG A 28 -16.45 -9.53 -6.68
C ARG A 28 -16.56 -10.66 -5.66
N GLU A 29 -15.56 -10.77 -4.81
CA GLU A 29 -15.58 -11.66 -3.64
C GLU A 29 -15.48 -10.86 -2.33
N MET A 30 -16.06 -11.41 -1.27
CA MET A 30 -15.81 -10.91 0.08
C MET A 30 -14.50 -11.52 0.57
N ARG A 31 -13.61 -10.66 1.04
CA ARG A 31 -12.28 -11.06 1.50
C ARG A 31 -11.92 -10.27 2.75
N ASP A 32 -11.43 -10.98 3.75
CA ASP A 32 -10.83 -10.37 4.92
C ASP A 32 -9.39 -9.94 4.61
N TYR A 33 -9.01 -8.79 5.16
CA TYR A 33 -7.64 -8.26 5.08
C TYR A 33 -7.14 -7.98 6.49
N GLN A 34 -5.88 -8.32 6.75
CA GLN A 34 -5.20 -7.88 7.95
C GLN A 34 -5.00 -6.37 7.90
N ALA A 35 -5.59 -5.66 8.88
CA ALA A 35 -5.43 -4.23 9.05
C ALA A 35 -4.62 -3.92 10.31
N VAL A 36 -3.77 -2.90 10.22
CA VAL A 36 -3.11 -2.29 11.37
C VAL A 36 -3.71 -0.91 11.58
N TRP A 37 -4.35 -0.72 12.73
CA TRP A 37 -4.91 0.57 13.11
C TRP A 37 -3.96 1.34 14.02
N MET A 38 -3.70 2.59 13.66
CA MET A 38 -3.08 3.57 14.52
C MET A 38 -4.13 4.60 14.91
N GLU A 39 -4.30 4.83 16.20
CA GLU A 39 -5.33 5.73 16.69
C GLU A 39 -4.82 6.53 17.89
N ASN A 40 -5.20 7.80 17.94
CA ASN A 40 -5.10 8.64 19.11
C ASN A 40 -6.42 9.42 19.30
N ASP A 41 -6.41 10.46 20.12
CA ASP A 41 -7.61 11.26 20.39
C ASP A 41 -8.14 11.98 19.14
N PHE A 42 -7.27 12.26 18.16
CA PHE A 42 -7.57 13.12 17.02
C PHE A 42 -7.75 12.35 15.72
N LEU A 43 -6.92 11.34 15.44
CA LEU A 43 -6.89 10.64 14.18
C LEU A 43 -7.04 9.13 14.36
N ARG A 44 -7.58 8.48 13.33
CA ARG A 44 -7.57 7.03 13.16
C ARG A 44 -7.08 6.69 11.75
N VAL A 45 -6.01 5.92 11.66
CA VAL A 45 -5.32 5.58 10.41
C VAL A 45 -5.26 4.07 10.25
N MET A 46 -5.71 3.57 9.10
CA MET A 46 -5.66 2.15 8.72
C MET A 46 -4.51 1.92 7.74
N LEU A 47 -3.60 1.02 8.09
CA LEU A 47 -2.64 0.44 7.17
C LEU A 47 -3.11 -0.96 6.74
N LEU A 48 -2.84 -1.32 5.48
CA LEU A 48 -3.10 -2.66 4.94
C LEU A 48 -1.80 -3.32 4.47
N PRO A 49 -1.10 -4.07 5.36
CA PRO A 49 0.11 -4.81 5.01
C PRO A 49 -0.08 -5.76 3.82
N GLU A 50 -1.25 -6.38 3.67
CA GLU A 50 -1.52 -7.26 2.52
C GLU A 50 -1.57 -6.54 1.16
N LEU A 51 -1.73 -5.20 1.15
CA LEU A 51 -1.91 -4.38 -0.04
C LEU A 51 -0.78 -3.35 -0.18
N GLY A 52 0.46 -3.84 -0.13
CA GLY A 52 1.66 -3.04 -0.31
C GLY A 52 1.95 -2.10 0.87
N GLY A 53 1.32 -2.33 2.03
CA GLY A 53 1.54 -1.56 3.25
C GLY A 53 0.86 -0.21 3.27
N ARG A 54 0.02 0.08 2.26
CA ARG A 54 -0.59 1.40 2.07
C ARG A 54 -1.36 1.86 3.31
N ILE A 55 -1.43 3.18 3.48
CA ILE A 55 -2.47 3.77 4.31
C ILE A 55 -3.76 3.72 3.51
N HIS A 56 -4.69 2.85 3.87
CA HIS A 56 -5.95 2.70 3.15
C HIS A 56 -6.99 3.74 3.57
N ARG A 57 -6.98 4.14 4.84
CA ARG A 57 -7.91 5.12 5.41
C ARG A 57 -7.18 6.03 6.40
N ALA A 58 -7.50 7.32 6.36
CA ALA A 58 -7.05 8.27 7.37
C ALA A 58 -8.21 9.20 7.73
N TYR A 59 -8.67 9.05 8.96
CA TYR A 59 -9.90 9.64 9.49
C TYR A 59 -9.59 10.65 10.58
N ASP A 60 -10.16 11.84 10.45
CA ASP A 60 -10.12 12.90 11.45
C ASP A 60 -11.34 12.75 12.37
N LYS A 61 -11.09 12.39 13.64
CA LYS A 61 -12.11 12.19 14.68
C LYS A 61 -12.74 13.51 15.14
N VAL A 62 -12.03 14.63 15.03
CA VAL A 62 -12.51 15.96 15.41
C VAL A 62 -13.47 16.51 14.36
N LYS A 63 -13.12 16.37 13.08
CA LYS A 63 -13.93 16.84 11.94
C LYS A 63 -14.88 15.79 11.39
N GLN A 64 -14.83 14.57 11.94
CA GLN A 64 -15.67 13.43 11.56
C GLN A 64 -15.67 13.16 10.05
N ARG A 65 -14.47 13.14 9.44
CA ARG A 65 -14.33 12.90 8.01
C ARG A 65 -13.03 12.19 7.67
N ASP A 66 -13.04 11.48 6.56
CA ASP A 66 -11.80 11.05 5.91
C ASP A 66 -11.09 12.27 5.28
N PHE A 67 -9.79 12.40 5.53
CA PHE A 67 -8.95 13.44 4.94
C PHE A 67 -8.01 12.91 3.85
N VAL A 68 -7.99 11.59 3.67
CA VAL A 68 -7.44 10.88 2.52
C VAL A 68 -8.60 10.23 1.78
N TYR A 69 -8.54 10.18 0.44
CA TYR A 69 -9.58 9.52 -0.36
C TYR A 69 -9.71 8.05 0.04
N TYR A 70 -10.80 7.71 0.72
CA TYR A 70 -11.10 6.35 1.15
C TYR A 70 -12.00 5.67 0.11
N ASN A 71 -11.49 4.60 -0.50
CA ASN A 71 -12.26 3.74 -1.38
C ASN A 71 -12.74 2.54 -0.58
N GLU A 72 -14.06 2.40 -0.42
CA GLU A 72 -14.70 1.35 0.38
C GLU A 72 -14.55 -0.05 -0.22
N VAL A 73 -14.07 -0.16 -1.45
CA VAL A 73 -13.81 -1.42 -2.13
C VAL A 73 -12.36 -1.50 -2.60
N VAL A 74 -11.76 -2.68 -2.47
CA VAL A 74 -10.50 -2.98 -3.18
C VAL A 74 -10.86 -3.55 -4.55
N LYS A 75 -10.80 -2.67 -5.56
CA LYS A 75 -11.07 -2.99 -6.97
C LYS A 75 -9.79 -2.76 -7.78
N PRO A 76 -8.98 -3.80 -8.04
CA PRO A 76 -7.75 -3.63 -8.80
C PRO A 76 -8.06 -3.24 -10.25
N ALA A 77 -7.19 -2.40 -10.80
CA ALA A 77 -7.07 -2.10 -12.22
C ALA A 77 -5.67 -2.49 -12.70
N LEU A 78 -5.51 -2.75 -13.99
CA LEU A 78 -4.24 -3.15 -14.62
C LEU A 78 -3.32 -1.94 -14.88
N VAL A 79 -3.04 -1.19 -13.82
CA VAL A 79 -2.28 0.08 -13.83
C VAL A 79 -0.89 -0.06 -13.21
N GLY A 80 -0.72 -0.96 -12.23
CA GLY A 80 0.55 -1.16 -11.55
C GLY A 80 1.59 -1.85 -12.43
N LEU A 81 2.86 -1.81 -12.02
CA LEU A 81 3.95 -2.44 -12.76
C LEU A 81 3.72 -3.95 -12.99
N LEU A 82 3.19 -4.66 -11.99
CA LEU A 82 2.81 -6.07 -12.11
C LEU A 82 1.35 -6.28 -12.53
N GLY A 83 0.65 -5.22 -12.95
CA GLY A 83 -0.78 -5.23 -13.29
C GLY A 83 -1.64 -4.65 -12.18
N PRO A 84 -2.03 -5.42 -11.14
CA PRO A 84 -2.93 -4.96 -10.11
C PRO A 84 -2.43 -3.72 -9.37
N TRP A 85 -3.29 -2.73 -9.30
CA TRP A 85 -3.17 -1.51 -8.52
C TRP A 85 -4.57 -1.04 -8.11
N ILE A 86 -4.73 -0.46 -6.92
CA ILE A 86 -6.02 0.07 -6.45
C ILE A 86 -5.91 1.56 -6.16
N SER A 87 -7.01 2.27 -6.40
CA SER A 87 -7.17 3.69 -6.07
C SER A 87 -7.52 3.89 -4.59
N GLY A 88 -7.29 5.12 -4.11
CA GLY A 88 -7.55 5.48 -2.72
C GLY A 88 -6.37 5.22 -1.80
N GLY A 89 -6.41 5.88 -0.66
CA GLY A 89 -5.35 5.84 0.34
C GLY A 89 -4.10 6.63 -0.05
N ILE A 90 -3.00 6.30 0.61
CA ILE A 90 -1.64 6.75 0.31
C ILE A 90 -0.81 5.52 -0.05
N GLU A 91 -0.28 5.49 -1.27
CA GLU A 91 0.54 4.41 -1.79
C GLU A 91 2.04 4.68 -1.56
N PHE A 92 2.75 3.65 -1.12
CA PHE A 92 4.21 3.69 -1.03
C PHE A 92 4.85 3.20 -2.32
N ASN A 93 5.55 4.12 -2.99
CA ASN A 93 6.02 3.97 -4.37
C ASN A 93 7.53 3.87 -4.51
N TRP A 94 8.26 3.51 -3.45
CA TRP A 94 9.70 3.34 -3.57
C TRP A 94 10.07 1.94 -4.09
N PRO A 95 11.03 1.79 -5.03
CA PRO A 95 11.83 2.84 -5.69
C PRO A 95 11.23 3.41 -6.98
N GLN A 96 10.03 2.99 -7.39
CA GLN A 96 9.42 3.37 -8.65
C GLN A 96 7.92 3.60 -8.47
N HIS A 97 7.39 4.62 -9.14
CA HIS A 97 5.95 4.91 -9.18
C HIS A 97 5.13 3.65 -9.53
N HIS A 98 4.07 3.40 -8.75
CA HIS A 98 3.32 2.14 -8.66
C HIS A 98 4.23 0.92 -8.57
N ARG A 99 5.08 0.90 -7.53
CA ARG A 99 6.15 -0.10 -7.33
C ARG A 99 5.64 -1.53 -7.59
N PRO A 100 6.48 -2.46 -8.05
CA PRO A 100 6.03 -3.81 -8.41
C PRO A 100 5.20 -4.51 -7.32
N THR A 101 5.52 -4.26 -6.05
CA THR A 101 4.87 -4.85 -4.87
C THR A 101 3.74 -4.00 -4.27
N THR A 102 3.21 -3.01 -4.99
CA THR A 102 2.10 -2.13 -4.51
C THR A 102 0.81 -2.88 -4.15
N PHE A 103 0.60 -4.05 -4.74
CA PHE A 103 -0.54 -4.93 -4.50
C PHE A 103 -0.08 -6.32 -3.98
N LYS A 104 1.07 -6.37 -3.32
CA LYS A 104 1.59 -7.58 -2.68
C LYS A 104 1.69 -7.38 -1.17
N PRO A 105 1.60 -8.46 -0.38
CA PRO A 105 1.86 -8.38 1.05
C PRO A 105 3.26 -7.87 1.35
N VAL A 106 3.37 -7.20 2.48
CA VAL A 106 4.61 -6.73 3.09
C VAL A 106 4.60 -7.12 4.57
N ASP A 107 5.80 -7.26 5.12
CA ASP A 107 5.96 -7.52 6.54
C ASP A 107 5.78 -6.21 7.31
N PHE A 108 5.29 -6.33 8.53
CA PHE A 108 5.21 -5.19 9.43
C PHE A 108 5.62 -5.58 10.85
N SER A 109 6.06 -4.58 11.60
CA SER A 109 6.29 -4.71 13.04
C SER A 109 5.84 -3.45 13.76
N ILE A 110 5.49 -3.60 15.03
CA ILE A 110 5.08 -2.49 15.88
C ILE A 110 6.13 -2.34 16.96
N GLN A 111 6.68 -1.14 17.08
CA GLN A 111 7.65 -0.79 18.09
C GLN A 111 7.05 0.23 19.06
N GLN A 112 7.08 -0.10 20.34
CA GLN A 112 6.74 0.83 21.39
C GLN A 112 7.87 1.87 21.56
N GLY A 113 7.49 3.13 21.59
CA GLY A 113 8.34 4.27 21.89
C GLY A 113 8.11 4.80 23.31
N GLU A 114 8.81 5.88 23.63
CA GLU A 114 8.65 6.59 24.90
C GLU A 114 7.30 7.32 24.96
N ASN A 115 6.81 7.57 26.18
CA ASN A 115 5.60 8.37 26.44
C ASN A 115 4.34 7.89 25.69
N GLY A 116 4.20 6.58 25.49
CA GLY A 116 3.04 5.98 24.82
C GLY A 116 3.08 6.04 23.29
N ALA A 117 4.12 6.61 22.68
CA ALA A 117 4.30 6.59 21.24
C ALA A 117 4.41 5.14 20.72
N GLN A 118 3.92 4.92 19.51
CA GLN A 118 4.02 3.65 18.77
C GLN A 118 4.54 3.95 17.37
N THR A 119 5.37 3.08 16.83
CA THR A 119 5.84 3.15 15.44
C THR A 119 5.43 1.88 14.74
N VAL A 120 4.76 2.01 13.60
CA VAL A 120 4.52 0.87 12.69
C VAL A 120 5.58 0.92 11.60
N TRP A 121 6.38 -0.13 11.53
CA TRP A 121 7.33 -0.37 10.46
C TRP A 121 6.67 -1.27 9.44
N ASP A 122 6.72 -0.89 8.16
CA ASP A 122 6.22 -1.69 7.06
C ASP A 122 7.30 -1.77 5.96
N GLY A 123 7.55 -2.98 5.45
CA GLY A 123 8.52 -3.24 4.40
C GLY A 123 8.50 -4.68 3.92
N GLY A 124 8.97 -4.94 2.69
CA GLY A 124 9.08 -6.31 2.19
C GLY A 124 10.36 -7.00 2.63
N SER A 125 10.30 -8.28 3.01
CA SER A 125 11.45 -9.19 3.05
C SER A 125 11.80 -9.74 1.64
N GLY A 126 13.08 -10.06 1.38
CA GLY A 126 13.58 -10.63 0.10
C GLY A 126 14.57 -9.74 -0.68
N ALA A 127 14.83 -10.06 -1.96
CA ALA A 127 15.88 -9.41 -2.77
C ALA A 127 15.73 -7.87 -2.91
N HIS A 128 14.52 -7.33 -2.74
CA HIS A 128 14.24 -5.89 -2.72
C HIS A 128 14.28 -5.27 -1.31
N ALA A 129 14.40 -6.06 -0.23
CA ALA A 129 14.55 -5.56 1.13
C ALA A 129 15.84 -4.73 1.31
N ARG A 130 16.87 -5.02 0.50
CA ARG A 130 18.14 -4.24 0.49
C ARG A 130 17.95 -2.79 0.05
N PHE A 131 16.80 -2.45 -0.55
CA PHE A 131 16.41 -1.10 -0.96
C PHE A 131 15.05 -0.68 -0.39
N ALA A 132 14.49 -1.42 0.57
CA ALA A 132 13.20 -1.08 1.17
C ALA A 132 13.35 0.20 2.00
N GLY A 133 12.62 1.24 1.62
CA GLY A 133 12.43 2.41 2.46
C GLY A 133 11.51 2.01 3.60
N TYR A 134 12.04 1.89 4.80
CA TYR A 134 11.23 1.75 6.00
C TYR A 134 10.53 3.09 6.26
N GLY A 135 9.21 3.14 6.05
CA GLY A 135 8.42 4.30 6.43
C GLY A 135 8.38 4.42 7.95
N ARG A 136 8.80 5.56 8.50
CA ARG A 136 8.51 5.90 9.91
C ARG A 136 7.11 6.49 9.96
N VAL A 137 6.15 5.76 10.50
CA VAL A 137 4.86 6.34 10.87
C VAL A 137 4.94 6.70 12.35
N TYR A 138 4.98 8.01 12.64
CA TYR A 138 4.91 8.50 14.01
C TYR A 138 3.50 8.25 14.56
N ALA A 139 3.39 7.65 15.75
CA ALA A 139 2.19 7.84 16.55
C ALA A 139 2.03 9.33 16.83
N LEU A 140 0.86 9.86 16.51
CA LEU A 140 0.44 11.14 17.03
C LEU A 140 0.08 10.87 18.50
N SER A 141 0.84 11.43 19.44
CA SER A 141 0.39 11.55 20.83
C SER A 141 -0.82 12.48 20.89
#